data_AF-A0AAV6DP16-F1
#
_entry.id   AF-A0AAV6DP16-F1
#
_cell.length_a   1.000
_cell.length_b   1.000
_cell.length_c   1.000
_cell.angle_alpha   90.00
_cell.angle_beta   90.00
_cell.angle_gamma   90.00
#
_symmetry.space_group_name_H-M   'P 1'
#
loop_
_entity.id
_entity.type
_entity.pdbx_description
1 polymer ?
#
loop_
_entity_poly.entity_id
_entity_poly.type
_entity_poly.pdbx_seq_one_letter_code
_entity_poly.pdbx_strand_id
1 'polypeptide(L)'
;MKVTGDVGPQVLKYLFDALKIDHAWALREPRSFTWWAHRLAQRVWAEPARSSHDHDVVRVHAATAVVRGVSDTADLRARLATTNRFMSLGAIVASQAGDRIILHSAACFHAQNMAWLQPLFLAAVGIQVADAHIKADGLARLLGGEPDVSAHPGSGARREPDEILSVIATVIAPGGEGASPWAEGDFKATSEMRPRPWVLATAGAEGMTAEFPFTGDLPAGMASGPETALLTVSSTERHPQLGSGLLLRLQLPFNVSKERGADLSWMLNALETTSETNAHRLGAWCLGPAPPGRPDAHSITFVSFVPAVAYRKGLLDVLSMDMAIRTRWVAHALLGEGGTKASTPEEFAEALRRASEPQHLEQLREVLQVGSEAIQAEAAEHAAEVQKAGELWRRRPAPETVQCWACRAPLTVTAETRGKKVKCPRCGTKQALPR
;
A
#
# COMPACT_ATOMS: atom_id res chain seq x y z
N MET A 1 -17.17 16.41 17.09
CA MET A 1 -18.21 16.18 16.06
C MET A 1 -18.10 14.73 15.64
N LYS A 2 -19.13 13.89 15.83
CA LYS A 2 -19.12 12.51 15.34
C LYS A 2 -19.10 12.58 13.81
N VAL A 3 -18.04 12.08 13.19
CA VAL A 3 -17.99 11.94 11.74
C VAL A 3 -18.90 10.76 11.39
N THR A 4 -19.80 10.95 10.43
CA THR A 4 -20.69 9.91 9.89
C THR A 4 -20.69 10.05 8.37
N GLY A 5 -20.81 8.94 7.65
CA GLY A 5 -20.85 8.92 6.18
C GLY A 5 -19.48 8.74 5.53
N ASP A 6 -19.40 9.07 4.23
CA ASP A 6 -18.18 9.06 3.42
C ASP A 6 -17.06 9.91 4.05
N VAL A 7 -15.99 9.23 4.47
CA VAL A 7 -14.81 9.83 5.12
C VAL A 7 -13.65 10.11 4.14
N GLY A 8 -13.78 9.75 2.87
CA GLY A 8 -12.70 9.85 1.87
C GLY A 8 -12.09 11.25 1.76
N PRO A 9 -12.89 12.30 1.51
CA PRO A 9 -12.39 13.68 1.41
C PRO A 9 -11.66 14.16 2.69
N GLN A 10 -12.12 13.74 3.86
CA GLN A 10 -11.55 14.11 5.15
C GLN A 10 -10.19 13.43 5.36
N VAL A 11 -10.06 12.16 4.96
CA VAL A 11 -8.78 11.43 4.99
C VAL A 11 -7.79 12.08 4.01
N LEU A 12 -8.20 12.40 2.79
CA LEU A 12 -7.33 13.04 1.81
C LEU A 12 -6.84 14.41 2.29
N LYS A 13 -7.74 15.21 2.90
CA LYS A 13 -7.37 16.49 3.50
C LYS A 13 -6.36 16.30 4.62
N TYR A 14 -6.58 15.33 5.51
CA TYR A 14 -5.63 15.02 6.59
C TYR A 14 -4.25 14.66 6.04
N LEU A 15 -4.18 13.75 5.06
CA LEU A 15 -2.90 13.32 4.48
C LEU A 15 -2.17 14.50 3.82
N PHE A 16 -2.88 15.31 3.04
CA PHE A 16 -2.30 16.47 2.37
C PHE A 16 -1.71 17.47 3.37
N ASP A 17 -2.47 17.80 4.42
CA ASP A 17 -2.07 18.76 5.45
C ASP A 17 -0.93 18.20 6.33
N ALA A 18 -1.01 16.93 6.73
CA ALA A 18 -0.04 16.31 7.63
C ALA A 18 1.31 16.04 6.95
N LEU A 19 1.32 15.73 5.64
CA LEU A 19 2.53 15.66 4.83
C LEU A 19 3.11 17.05 4.49
N LYS A 20 2.39 18.14 4.83
CA LYS A 20 2.77 19.53 4.54
C LYS A 20 3.08 19.76 3.05
N ILE A 21 2.30 19.15 2.17
CA ILE A 21 2.51 19.23 0.72
C ILE A 21 2.34 20.68 0.25
N ASP A 22 3.35 21.20 -0.45
CA ASP A 22 3.25 22.51 -1.10
C ASP A 22 2.20 22.47 -2.22
N HIS A 23 1.22 23.37 -2.13
CA HIS A 23 0.19 23.55 -3.14
C HIS A 23 0.75 23.82 -4.55
N ALA A 24 1.93 24.45 -4.67
CA ALA A 24 2.57 24.70 -5.96
C ALA A 24 3.06 23.42 -6.66
N TRP A 25 3.17 22.32 -5.93
CA TRP A 25 3.68 21.04 -6.41
C TRP A 25 2.62 19.95 -6.41
N ALA A 26 1.34 20.31 -6.29
CA ALA A 26 0.24 19.38 -6.25
C ALA A 26 -0.94 19.80 -7.13
N LEU A 27 -1.52 18.82 -7.81
CA LEU A 27 -2.83 18.88 -8.44
C LEU A 27 -3.85 18.29 -7.47
N ARG A 28 -4.98 18.97 -7.28
CA ARG A 28 -6.00 18.58 -6.31
C ARG A 28 -7.36 18.48 -6.96
N GLU A 29 -8.08 17.45 -6.57
CA GLU A 29 -9.44 17.14 -6.96
C GLU A 29 -10.27 16.81 -5.71
N PRO A 30 -11.60 16.70 -5.82
CA PRO A 30 -12.45 16.37 -4.68
C PRO A 30 -12.09 15.05 -3.98
N ARG A 31 -11.66 14.04 -4.76
CA ARG A 31 -11.33 12.69 -4.27
C ARG A 31 -9.90 12.24 -4.59
N SER A 32 -9.04 13.15 -5.02
CA SER A 32 -7.65 12.79 -5.31
C SER A 32 -6.71 13.98 -5.16
N PHE A 33 -5.43 13.69 -4.98
CA PHE A 33 -4.36 14.63 -5.29
C PHE A 33 -3.17 13.89 -5.88
N THR A 34 -2.49 14.53 -6.81
CA THR A 34 -1.20 14.07 -7.35
C THR A 34 -0.16 15.13 -7.07
N TRP A 35 0.99 14.75 -6.56
CA TRP A 35 2.02 15.71 -6.17
C TRP A 35 3.43 15.23 -6.50
N TRP A 36 4.33 16.20 -6.67
CA TRP A 36 5.73 15.99 -7.03
C TRP A 36 6.65 16.44 -5.90
N ALA A 37 7.07 15.48 -5.08
CA ALA A 37 8.09 15.69 -4.06
C ALA A 37 9.44 16.04 -4.69
N HIS A 38 9.73 15.49 -5.88
CA HIS A 38 10.88 15.82 -6.70
C HIS A 38 10.65 15.40 -8.15
N ARG A 39 11.18 14.23 -8.55
CA ARG A 39 11.19 13.73 -9.93
C ARG A 39 10.12 12.68 -10.24
N LEU A 40 9.48 12.10 -9.22
CA LEU A 40 8.38 11.15 -9.37
C LEU A 40 7.06 11.75 -8.87
N ALA A 41 5.96 11.34 -9.50
CA ALA A 41 4.61 11.70 -9.09
C ALA A 41 4.06 10.65 -8.13
N GLN A 42 3.53 11.10 -6.99
CA GLN A 42 2.70 10.26 -6.12
C GLN A 42 1.25 10.72 -6.24
N ARG A 43 0.34 9.78 -6.53
CA ARG A 43 -1.10 9.98 -6.52
C ARG A 43 -1.68 9.37 -5.25
N VAL A 44 -2.59 10.10 -4.60
CA VAL A 44 -3.38 9.64 -3.46
C VAL A 44 -4.85 9.88 -3.77
N TRP A 45 -5.70 8.86 -3.67
CA TRP A 45 -7.11 8.99 -4.02
C TRP A 45 -8.00 8.12 -3.13
N ALA A 46 -9.27 8.50 -3.04
CA ALA A 46 -10.30 7.76 -2.31
C ALA A 46 -11.34 7.21 -3.29
N GLU A 47 -11.54 5.89 -3.27
CA GLU A 47 -12.65 5.24 -3.98
C GLU A 47 -14.00 5.78 -3.50
N PRO A 48 -15.09 5.66 -4.28
CA PRO A 48 -16.43 5.91 -3.79
C PRO A 48 -16.71 5.14 -2.49
N ALA A 49 -17.49 5.73 -1.58
CA ALA A 49 -17.94 5.02 -0.40
C ALA A 49 -18.86 3.86 -0.80
N ARG A 50 -18.63 2.69 -0.20
CA ARG A 50 -19.51 1.53 -0.30
C ARG A 50 -20.11 1.21 1.05
N SER A 51 -21.36 0.76 1.07
CA SER A 51 -22.00 0.30 2.29
C SER A 51 -21.50 -1.10 2.65
N SER A 52 -21.04 -1.30 3.88
CA SER A 52 -20.66 -2.60 4.43
C SER A 52 -20.94 -2.63 5.92
N HIS A 53 -21.77 -3.57 6.37
CA HIS A 53 -22.11 -3.76 7.79
C HIS A 53 -22.52 -2.45 8.49
N ASP A 54 -23.45 -1.70 7.90
CA ASP A 54 -23.94 -0.40 8.41
C ASP A 54 -22.88 0.71 8.49
N HIS A 55 -21.77 0.55 7.78
CA HIS A 55 -20.73 1.55 7.65
C HIS A 55 -20.50 1.93 6.18
N ASP A 56 -20.29 3.22 5.96
CA ASP A 56 -19.72 3.72 4.71
C ASP A 56 -18.20 3.51 4.76
N VAL A 57 -17.74 2.50 4.02
CA VAL A 57 -16.34 2.13 3.91
C VAL A 57 -15.76 2.74 2.65
N VAL A 58 -14.61 3.38 2.78
CA VAL A 58 -13.87 4.02 1.70
C VAL A 58 -12.46 3.45 1.67
N ARG A 59 -12.01 2.96 0.52
CA ARG A 59 -10.61 2.59 0.34
C ARG A 59 -9.83 3.81 -0.14
N VAL A 60 -8.78 4.17 0.58
CA VAL A 60 -7.87 5.25 0.20
C VAL A 60 -6.55 4.64 -0.21
N HIS A 61 -6.05 5.06 -1.37
CA HIS A 61 -4.85 4.53 -2.01
C HIS A 61 -3.78 5.59 -2.08
N ALA A 62 -2.52 5.15 -2.06
CA ALA A 62 -1.40 5.94 -2.51
C ALA A 62 -0.58 5.11 -3.49
N ALA A 63 -0.28 5.67 -4.67
CA ALA A 63 0.51 5.02 -5.70
C ALA A 63 1.62 5.95 -6.20
N THR A 64 2.82 5.42 -6.39
CA THR A 64 3.94 6.14 -7.01
C THR A 64 4.50 5.27 -8.12
N ALA A 65 4.37 5.70 -9.37
CA ALA A 65 5.05 5.03 -10.48
C ALA A 65 6.56 5.28 -10.34
N VAL A 66 7.36 4.21 -10.44
CA VAL A 66 8.79 4.22 -10.14
C VAL A 66 9.62 3.87 -11.36
N VAL A 67 9.19 2.87 -12.13
CA VAL A 67 9.87 2.42 -13.35
C VAL A 67 8.86 2.38 -14.50
N ARG A 68 9.30 2.71 -15.71
CA ARG A 68 8.54 2.60 -16.96
C ARG A 68 9.35 1.88 -18.04
N GLY A 69 8.67 1.46 -19.10
CA GLY A 69 9.30 0.77 -20.22
C GLY A 69 9.74 -0.65 -19.83
N VAL A 70 9.00 -1.29 -18.92
CA VAL A 70 9.17 -2.70 -18.60
C VAL A 70 8.22 -3.55 -19.43
N SER A 71 8.57 -4.82 -19.61
CA SER A 71 7.71 -5.81 -20.27
C SER A 71 7.37 -6.93 -19.29
N ASP A 72 6.13 -7.38 -19.32
CA ASP A 72 5.69 -8.52 -18.51
C ASP A 72 6.39 -9.81 -18.97
N THR A 73 7.37 -10.26 -18.16
CA THR A 73 8.19 -11.43 -18.43
C THR A 73 8.33 -12.26 -17.15
N ALA A 74 8.61 -13.56 -17.29
CA ALA A 74 8.87 -14.43 -16.14
C ALA A 74 10.03 -13.92 -15.26
N ASP A 75 11.07 -13.35 -15.87
CA ASP A 75 12.21 -12.75 -15.14
C ASP A 75 11.77 -11.51 -14.34
N LEU A 76 10.97 -10.61 -14.93
CA LEU A 76 10.41 -9.46 -14.22
C LEU A 76 9.61 -9.91 -12.98
N ARG A 77 8.70 -10.88 -13.16
CA ARG A 77 7.86 -11.40 -12.06
C ARG A 77 8.70 -12.03 -10.95
N ALA A 78 9.74 -12.80 -11.30
CA ALA A 78 10.65 -13.40 -10.32
C ALA A 78 11.42 -12.36 -9.50
N ARG A 79 11.89 -11.28 -10.14
CA ARG A 79 12.57 -10.17 -9.46
C ARG A 79 11.63 -9.43 -8.52
N LEU A 80 10.39 -9.22 -8.93
CA LEU A 80 9.39 -8.53 -8.11
C LEU A 80 8.94 -9.38 -6.92
N ALA A 81 8.72 -10.68 -7.12
CA ALA A 81 8.45 -11.61 -6.03
C ALA A 81 9.58 -11.60 -4.99
N THR A 82 10.83 -11.49 -5.42
CA THR A 82 11.98 -11.38 -4.51
C THR A 82 12.04 -10.03 -3.80
N THR A 83 11.81 -8.94 -4.53
CA THR A 83 11.91 -7.57 -3.99
C THR A 83 10.78 -7.28 -2.99
N ASN A 84 9.57 -7.80 -3.25
CA ASN A 84 8.40 -7.62 -2.39
C ASN A 84 8.58 -8.18 -0.97
N ARG A 85 9.52 -9.11 -0.76
CA ARG A 85 9.85 -9.65 0.58
C ARG A 85 10.37 -8.58 1.55
N PHE A 86 10.92 -7.48 1.03
CA PHE A 86 11.51 -6.40 1.81
C PHE A 86 10.64 -5.14 1.83
N MET A 87 9.38 -5.25 1.39
CA MET A 87 8.46 -4.13 1.44
C MET A 87 7.83 -4.00 2.82
N SER A 88 7.57 -2.77 3.24
CA SER A 88 7.05 -2.44 4.56
C SER A 88 5.54 -2.30 4.57
N LEU A 89 5.04 -1.10 4.26
CA LEU A 89 3.62 -0.74 4.28
C LEU A 89 3.05 -0.58 2.86
N GLY A 90 3.48 -1.42 1.92
CA GLY A 90 2.99 -1.40 0.53
C GLY A 90 3.57 -2.54 -0.29
N ALA A 91 3.29 -2.54 -1.59
CA ALA A 91 3.79 -3.52 -2.55
C ALA A 91 4.38 -2.84 -3.79
N ILE A 92 5.34 -3.50 -4.43
CA ILE A 92 5.72 -3.21 -5.81
C ILE A 92 4.84 -4.06 -6.72
N VAL A 93 4.12 -3.41 -7.63
CA VAL A 93 3.24 -4.05 -8.61
C VAL A 93 3.45 -3.49 -9.99
N ALA A 94 3.09 -4.24 -11.03
CA ALA A 94 2.91 -3.60 -12.32
C ALA A 94 1.64 -2.77 -12.36
N SER A 95 1.70 -1.74 -13.19
CA SER A 95 0.52 -1.13 -13.78
C SER A 95 -0.26 -2.16 -14.56
N GLN A 96 -1.55 -1.88 -14.71
CA GLN A 96 -2.46 -2.73 -15.46
C GLN A 96 -2.14 -2.84 -16.96
N ALA A 97 -1.51 -1.81 -17.55
CA ALA A 97 -1.00 -1.84 -18.92
C ALA A 97 0.29 -2.68 -19.06
N GLY A 98 0.87 -3.14 -17.95
CA GLY A 98 2.12 -3.92 -17.94
C GLY A 98 3.40 -3.13 -18.26
N ASP A 99 3.31 -1.82 -18.50
CA ASP A 99 4.43 -0.98 -18.97
C ASP A 99 5.15 -0.22 -17.86
N ARG A 100 4.59 -0.21 -16.64
CA ARG A 100 5.14 0.48 -15.46
C ARG A 100 5.16 -0.38 -14.22
N ILE A 101 6.04 -0.02 -13.31
CA ILE A 101 6.14 -0.56 -11.96
C ILE A 101 5.78 0.54 -10.96
N ILE A 102 4.88 0.20 -10.04
CA ILE A 102 4.22 1.10 -9.10
C ILE A 102 4.47 0.61 -7.68
N LEU A 103 4.86 1.52 -6.79
CA LEU A 103 4.73 1.33 -5.36
C LEU A 103 3.31 1.69 -4.93
N HIS A 104 2.58 0.74 -4.36
CA HIS A 104 1.16 0.89 -4.03
C HIS A 104 0.85 0.44 -2.59
N SER A 105 0.15 1.29 -1.87
CA SER A 105 -0.45 1.02 -0.57
C SER A 105 -1.91 1.47 -0.55
N ALA A 106 -2.74 0.81 0.26
CA ALA A 106 -4.12 1.22 0.47
C ALA A 106 -4.60 0.87 1.88
N ALA A 107 -5.57 1.63 2.39
CA ALA A 107 -6.22 1.36 3.66
C ALA A 107 -7.73 1.62 3.57
N CYS A 108 -8.51 0.83 4.31
CA CYS A 108 -9.97 0.90 4.35
C CYS A 108 -10.41 1.74 5.55
N PHE A 109 -11.03 2.88 5.27
CA PHE A 109 -11.49 3.84 6.26
C PHE A 109 -13.00 3.80 6.41
N HIS A 110 -13.47 4.00 7.63
CA HIS A 110 -14.84 4.35 7.95
C HIS A 110 -14.83 5.32 9.14
N ALA A 111 -15.99 5.90 9.43
CA ALA A 111 -16.17 6.89 10.50
C ALA A 111 -15.52 6.53 11.85
N GLN A 112 -15.57 5.25 12.24
CA GLN A 112 -15.11 4.82 13.58
C GLN A 112 -13.62 4.48 13.63
N ASN A 113 -12.99 4.13 12.51
CA ASN A 113 -11.56 3.81 12.49
C ASN A 113 -10.66 4.97 12.08
N MET A 114 -11.23 5.99 11.44
CA MET A 114 -10.48 7.05 10.77
C MET A 114 -9.43 7.69 11.69
N ALA A 115 -9.81 8.03 12.93
CA ALA A 115 -8.95 8.75 13.85
C ALA A 115 -7.66 7.99 14.22
N TRP A 116 -7.71 6.66 14.35
CA TRP A 116 -6.55 5.86 14.72
C TRP A 116 -5.80 5.31 13.50
N LEU A 117 -6.47 5.09 12.37
CA LEU A 117 -5.87 4.54 11.14
C LEU A 117 -5.10 5.60 10.34
N GLN A 118 -5.54 6.85 10.39
CA GLN A 118 -4.91 7.98 9.68
C GLN A 118 -3.39 8.11 9.94
N PRO A 119 -2.88 8.03 11.19
CA PRO A 119 -1.44 8.03 11.44
C PRO A 119 -0.67 6.86 10.81
N LEU A 120 -1.22 5.65 10.81
CA LEU A 120 -0.58 4.50 10.17
C LEU A 120 -0.49 4.70 8.66
N PHE A 121 -1.58 5.13 8.04
CA PHE A 121 -1.59 5.35 6.61
C PHE A 121 -0.75 6.56 6.20
N LEU A 122 -0.67 7.61 7.02
CA LEU A 122 0.28 8.71 6.84
C LEU A 122 1.73 8.21 6.77
N ALA A 123 2.12 7.30 7.67
CA ALA A 123 3.43 6.68 7.64
C ALA A 123 3.63 5.87 6.34
N ALA A 124 2.63 5.11 5.90
CA ALA A 124 2.68 4.38 4.64
C ALA A 124 2.91 5.31 3.44
N VAL A 125 2.11 6.39 3.31
CA VAL A 125 2.21 7.35 2.20
C VAL A 125 3.57 8.07 2.19
N GLY A 126 4.04 8.51 3.35
CA GLY A 126 5.32 9.20 3.51
C GLY A 126 6.53 8.29 3.24
N ILE A 127 6.52 7.07 3.78
CA ILE A 127 7.55 6.07 3.50
C ILE A 127 7.55 5.74 2.01
N GLN A 128 6.39 5.54 1.40
CA GLN A 128 6.26 5.19 -0.01
C GLN A 128 6.88 6.24 -0.93
N VAL A 129 6.63 7.55 -0.71
CA VAL A 129 7.20 8.60 -1.57
C VAL A 129 8.72 8.67 -1.44
N ALA A 130 9.25 8.52 -0.22
CA ALA A 130 10.68 8.53 0.03
C ALA A 130 11.35 7.29 -0.57
N ASP A 131 10.80 6.10 -0.33
CA ASP A 131 11.30 4.84 -0.88
C ASP A 131 11.29 4.83 -2.40
N ALA A 132 10.25 5.37 -3.04
CA ALA A 132 10.18 5.50 -4.49
C ALA A 132 11.40 6.26 -5.03
N HIS A 133 11.75 7.39 -4.41
CA HIS A 133 12.87 8.21 -4.86
C HIS A 133 14.23 7.59 -4.56
N ILE A 134 14.38 6.93 -3.39
CA ILE A 134 15.59 6.20 -3.01
C ILE A 134 15.85 5.02 -3.97
N LYS A 135 14.78 4.29 -4.32
CA LYS A 135 14.89 3.02 -5.04
C LYS A 135 14.78 3.17 -6.56
N ALA A 136 14.35 4.32 -7.09
CA ALA A 136 14.03 4.50 -8.52
C ALA A 136 15.12 3.98 -9.47
N ASP A 137 16.35 4.47 -9.35
CA ASP A 137 17.42 4.10 -10.28
C ASP A 137 17.87 2.64 -10.06
N GLY A 138 17.81 2.15 -8.82
CA GLY A 138 18.14 0.77 -8.48
C GLY A 138 17.12 -0.21 -9.06
N LEU A 139 15.82 0.09 -8.92
CA LEU A 139 14.73 -0.70 -9.48
C LEU A 139 14.73 -0.63 -11.01
N ALA A 140 14.96 0.54 -11.61
CA ALA A 140 15.05 0.66 -13.06
C ALA A 140 16.14 -0.27 -13.64
N ARG A 141 17.35 -0.23 -13.07
CA ARG A 141 18.44 -1.15 -13.45
C ARG A 141 18.10 -2.62 -13.19
N LEU A 142 17.51 -2.93 -12.03
CA LEU A 142 17.17 -4.30 -11.66
C LEU A 142 16.14 -4.92 -12.62
N LEU A 143 15.17 -4.12 -13.05
CA LEU A 143 13.99 -4.55 -13.79
C LEU A 143 14.08 -4.29 -15.31
N GLY A 144 15.20 -3.71 -15.78
CA GLY A 144 15.45 -3.48 -17.21
C GLY A 144 14.59 -2.36 -17.82
N GLY A 145 14.23 -1.35 -17.03
CA GLY A 145 13.46 -0.18 -17.49
C GLY A 145 14.13 1.13 -17.13
N GLU A 146 13.36 2.22 -17.16
CA GLU A 146 13.83 3.57 -16.85
C GLU A 146 13.05 4.15 -15.66
N PRO A 147 13.64 5.02 -14.82
CA PRO A 147 12.88 5.73 -13.81
C PRO A 147 11.69 6.48 -14.43
N ASP A 148 10.50 6.41 -13.80
CA ASP A 148 9.27 7.08 -14.28
C ASP A 148 9.28 8.58 -13.95
N VAL A 149 10.30 9.28 -14.44
CA VAL A 149 10.50 10.71 -14.18
C VAL A 149 9.41 11.52 -14.87
N SER A 150 8.78 12.41 -14.11
CA SER A 150 7.79 13.36 -14.60
C SER A 150 7.93 14.71 -13.91
N ALA A 151 7.34 15.73 -14.53
CA ALA A 151 7.31 17.10 -14.04
C ALA A 151 5.88 17.53 -13.74
N HIS A 152 5.70 18.45 -12.79
CA HIS A 152 4.40 19.04 -12.53
C HIS A 152 3.92 19.84 -13.76
N PRO A 153 2.68 19.65 -14.26
CA PRO A 153 2.25 20.27 -15.52
C PRO A 153 2.29 21.81 -15.54
N GLY A 154 2.09 22.46 -14.39
CA GLY A 154 2.15 23.92 -14.26
C GLY A 154 3.49 24.46 -13.77
N SER A 155 4.21 23.70 -12.95
CA SER A 155 5.40 24.17 -12.20
C SER A 155 6.71 23.66 -12.83
N GLY A 156 6.61 22.75 -13.78
CA GLY A 156 7.75 22.12 -14.43
C GLY A 156 8.44 21.11 -13.51
N ALA A 157 9.73 20.89 -13.75
CA ALA A 157 10.54 20.00 -12.93
C ALA A 157 10.87 20.67 -11.59
N ARG A 158 10.66 19.94 -10.48
CA ARG A 158 11.09 20.40 -9.15
C ARG A 158 12.60 20.21 -9.02
N ARG A 159 13.36 21.30 -8.88
CA ARG A 159 14.83 21.23 -8.77
C ARG A 159 15.32 20.84 -7.38
N GLU A 160 14.65 21.34 -6.36
CA GLU A 160 14.97 21.07 -4.96
C GLU A 160 13.98 20.04 -4.40
N PRO A 161 14.46 18.85 -4.01
CA PRO A 161 13.64 17.83 -3.39
C PRO A 161 12.89 18.35 -2.16
N ASP A 162 11.66 17.91 -1.97
CA ASP A 162 10.89 18.15 -0.76
C ASP A 162 11.53 17.45 0.47
N GLU A 163 11.48 18.10 1.64
CA GLU A 163 12.05 17.58 2.88
C GLU A 163 11.45 16.24 3.31
N ILE A 164 10.19 15.97 2.91
CA ILE A 164 9.54 14.68 3.17
C ILE A 164 10.29 13.49 2.55
N LEU A 165 11.10 13.70 1.50
CA LEU A 165 11.92 12.62 0.91
C LEU A 165 13.02 12.14 1.86
N SER A 166 13.33 12.92 2.90
CA SER A 166 14.24 12.52 3.97
C SER A 166 13.54 11.89 5.17
N VAL A 167 12.20 11.71 5.16
CA VAL A 167 11.42 11.23 6.33
C VAL A 167 11.93 9.89 6.88
N ILE A 168 12.41 9.00 6.00
CA ILE A 168 12.99 7.72 6.44
C ILE A 168 14.26 7.97 7.27
N ALA A 169 15.17 8.81 6.78
CA ALA A 169 16.43 9.09 7.45
C ALA A 169 16.28 9.98 8.70
N THR A 170 15.28 10.86 8.73
CA THR A 170 15.13 11.87 9.80
C THR A 170 14.11 11.49 10.88
N VAL A 171 13.17 10.60 10.58
CA VAL A 171 12.08 10.24 11.51
C VAL A 171 11.97 8.72 11.68
N ILE A 172 11.83 7.97 10.58
CA ILE A 172 11.46 6.55 10.66
C ILE A 172 12.62 5.70 11.19
N ALA A 173 13.80 5.76 10.56
CA ALA A 173 14.97 4.98 10.94
C ALA A 173 15.48 5.34 12.35
N PRO A 174 15.61 6.63 12.73
CA PRO A 174 15.95 7.00 14.11
C PRO A 174 14.96 6.45 15.13
N GLY A 175 13.65 6.50 14.83
CA GLY A 175 12.62 5.94 15.70
C GLY A 175 12.64 4.41 15.80
N GLY A 176 13.36 3.74 14.89
CA GLY A 176 13.60 2.30 14.90
C GLY A 176 14.96 1.88 15.46
N GLU A 177 15.79 2.79 15.99
CA GLU A 177 17.13 2.45 16.51
C GLU A 177 17.08 1.55 17.76
N GLY A 178 16.08 1.75 18.61
CA GLY A 178 15.86 0.99 19.85
C GLY A 178 15.13 -0.34 19.65
N ALA A 179 14.71 -0.95 20.76
CA ALA A 179 13.84 -2.12 20.76
C ALA A 179 12.45 -1.80 20.18
N SER A 180 11.78 -2.81 19.64
CA SER A 180 10.41 -2.65 19.16
C SER A 180 9.47 -2.30 20.32
N PRO A 181 8.51 -1.37 20.11
CA PRO A 181 7.55 -0.98 21.15
C PRO A 181 6.43 -2.00 21.37
N TRP A 182 6.28 -3.01 20.49
CA TRP A 182 5.35 -4.11 20.72
C TRP A 182 5.93 -5.08 21.74
N ALA A 183 5.21 -5.28 22.84
CA ALA A 183 5.64 -6.11 23.95
C ALA A 183 4.77 -7.37 24.10
N GLU A 184 5.18 -8.29 24.99
CA GLU A 184 4.43 -9.50 25.34
C GLU A 184 2.94 -9.23 25.60
N GLY A 185 2.62 -8.12 26.27
CA GLY A 185 1.25 -7.71 26.55
C GLY A 185 0.41 -7.48 25.30
N ASP A 186 1.00 -6.93 24.23
CA ASP A 186 0.31 -6.74 22.94
C ASP A 186 0.03 -8.11 22.28
N PHE A 187 1.03 -9.00 22.24
CA PHE A 187 0.89 -10.34 21.64
C PHE A 187 -0.13 -11.20 22.37
N LYS A 188 -0.09 -11.20 23.70
CA LYS A 188 -1.06 -11.92 24.52
C LYS A 188 -2.46 -11.38 24.31
N ALA A 189 -2.64 -10.06 24.39
CA ALA A 189 -3.94 -9.42 24.18
C ALA A 189 -4.51 -9.74 22.79
N THR A 190 -3.70 -9.67 21.73
CA THR A 190 -4.15 -10.07 20.40
C THR A 190 -4.51 -11.56 20.35
N SER A 191 -3.65 -12.47 20.82
CA SER A 191 -3.93 -13.92 20.79
C SER A 191 -5.21 -14.33 21.55
N GLU A 192 -5.63 -13.51 22.51
CA GLU A 192 -6.83 -13.69 23.33
C GLU A 192 -8.04 -12.90 22.80
N MET A 193 -7.91 -12.13 21.72
CA MET A 193 -8.97 -11.25 21.20
C MET A 193 -10.26 -12.00 20.87
N ARG A 194 -11.38 -11.27 20.89
CA ARG A 194 -12.72 -11.77 20.55
C ARG A 194 -13.45 -10.82 19.59
N PRO A 195 -14.15 -11.33 18.57
CA PRO A 195 -14.19 -12.74 18.15
C PRO A 195 -12.81 -13.20 17.62
N ARG A 196 -12.44 -14.46 17.87
CA ARG A 196 -11.15 -14.99 17.42
C ARG A 196 -11.24 -15.34 15.92
N PRO A 197 -10.34 -14.83 15.07
CA PRO A 197 -10.32 -15.16 13.65
C PRO A 197 -9.53 -16.45 13.32
N TRP A 198 -8.81 -17.04 14.29
CA TRP A 198 -7.96 -18.22 14.14
C TRP A 198 -8.53 -19.46 14.83
N VAL A 199 -8.06 -20.64 14.41
CA VAL A 199 -8.31 -21.92 15.10
C VAL A 199 -7.42 -22.07 16.32
N LEU A 200 -6.18 -21.61 16.20
CA LEU A 200 -5.15 -21.66 17.25
C LEU A 200 -4.29 -20.41 17.17
N ALA A 201 -3.91 -19.86 18.32
CA ALA A 201 -2.89 -18.83 18.43
C ALA A 201 -2.03 -19.07 19.67
N THR A 202 -0.74 -18.77 19.55
CA THR A 202 0.23 -18.85 20.65
C THR A 202 1.01 -17.54 20.69
N ALA A 203 1.16 -16.95 21.87
CA ALA A 203 1.94 -15.73 22.08
C ALA A 203 3.11 -15.99 23.03
N GLY A 204 4.18 -15.24 22.85
CA GLY A 204 5.34 -15.19 23.74
C GLY A 204 5.88 -13.77 23.87
N ALA A 205 7.06 -13.64 24.47
CA ALA A 205 7.65 -12.33 24.78
C ALA A 205 7.97 -11.48 23.53
N GLU A 206 8.35 -12.13 22.44
CA GLU A 206 8.91 -11.49 21.23
C GLU A 206 8.01 -11.61 19.99
N GLY A 207 6.83 -12.20 20.13
CA GLY A 207 5.94 -12.42 19.00
C GLY A 207 4.75 -13.33 19.28
N MET A 208 4.03 -13.64 18.22
CA MET A 208 2.95 -14.62 18.25
C MET A 208 2.83 -15.36 16.92
N THR A 209 2.19 -16.52 16.98
CA THR A 209 1.71 -17.26 15.82
C THR A 209 0.20 -17.44 15.88
N ALA A 210 -0.45 -17.50 14.73
CA ALA A 210 -1.86 -17.82 14.61
C ALA A 210 -2.15 -18.63 13.35
N GLU A 211 -3.02 -19.61 13.44
CA GLU A 211 -3.46 -20.44 12.32
C GLU A 211 -4.86 -20.03 11.88
N PHE A 212 -4.99 -19.59 10.65
CA PHE A 212 -6.27 -19.20 10.05
C PHE A 212 -6.83 -20.34 9.20
N PRO A 213 -8.13 -20.65 9.29
CA PRO A 213 -8.76 -21.59 8.38
C PRO A 213 -8.50 -21.20 6.92
N PHE A 214 -8.08 -22.17 6.11
CA PHE A 214 -7.88 -21.98 4.67
C PHE A 214 -8.66 -23.04 3.88
N THR A 215 -8.30 -24.31 4.03
CA THR A 215 -9.02 -25.46 3.43
C THR A 215 -9.91 -26.16 4.45
N GLY A 216 -9.57 -26.03 5.73
CA GLY A 216 -10.25 -26.64 6.86
C GLY A 216 -9.90 -25.90 8.14
N ASP A 217 -10.15 -26.54 9.28
CA ASP A 217 -9.95 -25.95 10.61
C ASP A 217 -9.08 -26.82 11.53
N LEU A 218 -8.49 -27.89 11.01
CA LEU A 218 -7.53 -28.70 11.75
C LEU A 218 -6.16 -28.00 11.78
N PRO A 219 -5.58 -27.76 12.98
CA PRO A 219 -4.24 -27.22 13.08
C PRO A 219 -3.21 -28.12 12.40
N ALA A 220 -2.11 -27.52 11.93
CA ALA A 220 -1.06 -28.23 11.17
C ALA A 220 -0.47 -29.44 11.92
N GLY A 221 -0.49 -29.44 13.26
CA GLY A 221 -0.02 -30.57 14.08
C GLY A 221 -1.00 -31.75 14.20
N MET A 222 -2.23 -31.62 13.70
CA MET A 222 -3.30 -32.62 13.80
C MET A 222 -3.81 -33.11 12.44
N ALA A 223 -3.58 -32.34 11.37
CA ALA A 223 -4.04 -32.66 10.04
C ALA A 223 -3.06 -33.60 9.28
N SER A 224 -3.58 -34.42 8.36
CA SER A 224 -2.77 -35.25 7.45
C SER A 224 -2.11 -34.42 6.32
N GLY A 225 -2.55 -33.17 6.16
CA GLY A 225 -2.01 -32.17 5.25
C GLY A 225 -2.31 -30.76 5.77
N PRO A 226 -1.64 -29.72 5.27
CA PRO A 226 -1.82 -28.36 5.79
C PRO A 226 -3.19 -27.77 5.41
N GLU A 227 -4.05 -27.52 6.41
CA GLU A 227 -5.40 -26.95 6.22
C GLU A 227 -5.51 -25.45 6.56
N THR A 228 -4.47 -24.90 7.19
CA THR A 228 -4.47 -23.57 7.80
C THR A 228 -3.34 -22.69 7.26
N ALA A 229 -3.62 -21.41 7.03
CA ALA A 229 -2.57 -20.43 6.76
C ALA A 229 -1.94 -19.98 8.09
N LEU A 230 -0.60 -19.90 8.12
CA LEU A 230 0.16 -19.55 9.32
C LEU A 230 0.53 -18.07 9.31
N LEU A 231 0.04 -17.31 10.28
CA LEU A 231 0.57 -16.01 10.64
C LEU A 231 1.72 -16.17 11.63
N THR A 232 2.86 -15.56 11.33
CA THR A 232 3.95 -15.33 12.26
C THR A 232 4.16 -13.83 12.43
N VAL A 233 4.21 -13.39 13.68
CA VAL A 233 4.46 -12.00 14.08
C VAL A 233 5.74 -11.97 14.91
N SER A 234 6.67 -11.07 14.56
CA SER A 234 7.94 -10.89 15.26
C SER A 234 8.21 -9.40 15.54
N SER A 235 8.61 -9.08 16.77
CA SER A 235 9.12 -7.75 17.15
C SER A 235 10.65 -7.66 17.21
N THR A 236 11.37 -8.76 16.99
CA THR A 236 12.84 -8.79 17.05
C THR A 236 13.49 -8.72 15.68
N GLU A 237 12.78 -9.15 14.63
CA GLU A 237 13.29 -9.05 13.27
C GLU A 237 13.26 -7.61 12.77
N ARG A 238 14.43 -7.06 12.47
CA ARG A 238 14.60 -5.66 12.06
C ARG A 238 14.50 -5.50 10.55
N HIS A 239 13.86 -4.41 10.12
CA HIS A 239 13.86 -4.00 8.73
C HIS A 239 15.20 -3.32 8.38
N PRO A 240 15.88 -3.71 7.29
CA PRO A 240 17.23 -3.20 6.97
C PRO A 240 17.33 -1.68 6.88
N GLN A 241 16.26 -1.02 6.43
CA GLN A 241 16.20 0.43 6.25
C GLN A 241 15.45 1.19 7.35
N LEU A 242 14.53 0.52 8.07
CA LEU A 242 13.58 1.20 8.99
C LEU A 242 13.87 0.89 10.47
N GLY A 243 14.78 -0.05 10.76
CA GLY A 243 15.12 -0.44 12.12
C GLY A 243 14.12 -1.42 12.72
N SER A 244 13.81 -1.25 14.01
CA SER A 244 12.85 -2.07 14.75
C SER A 244 11.40 -1.73 14.40
N GLY A 245 10.52 -2.67 14.70
CA GLY A 245 9.11 -2.57 14.39
C GLY A 245 8.41 -3.90 14.59
N LEU A 246 7.38 -4.14 13.79
CA LEU A 246 6.59 -5.36 13.80
C LEU A 246 6.58 -5.98 12.41
N LEU A 247 7.09 -7.20 12.29
CA LEU A 247 7.08 -7.98 11.06
C LEU A 247 5.96 -9.01 11.12
N LEU A 248 5.07 -8.97 10.13
CA LEU A 248 3.98 -9.94 9.96
C LEU A 248 4.22 -10.75 8.69
N ARG A 249 4.04 -12.06 8.80
CA ARG A 249 4.10 -12.99 7.66
C ARG A 249 2.93 -13.94 7.69
N LEU A 250 2.10 -13.89 6.66
CA LEU A 250 1.02 -14.85 6.44
C LEU A 250 1.45 -15.84 5.36
N GLN A 251 1.75 -17.07 5.75
CA GLN A 251 2.15 -18.16 4.86
C GLN A 251 0.95 -19.02 4.48
N LEU A 252 0.72 -19.21 3.19
CA LEU A 252 -0.33 -20.10 2.70
C LEU A 252 0.07 -21.58 2.90
N PRO A 253 -0.90 -22.49 3.11
CA PRO A 253 -0.66 -23.90 3.45
C PRO A 253 -0.18 -24.76 2.27
N PHE A 254 0.51 -24.20 1.28
CA PHE A 254 1.00 -24.98 0.14
C PHE A 254 2.33 -24.44 -0.36
N ASN A 255 3.06 -25.31 -1.04
CA ASN A 255 4.33 -24.97 -1.65
C ASN A 255 4.23 -25.06 -3.17
N VAL A 256 4.94 -24.16 -3.84
CA VAL A 256 5.00 -24.05 -5.31
C VAL A 256 6.44 -23.99 -5.77
N SER A 257 6.70 -24.27 -7.05
CA SER A 257 8.02 -23.98 -7.62
C SER A 257 8.31 -22.48 -7.59
N LYS A 258 9.57 -22.10 -7.73
CA LYS A 258 10.00 -20.70 -7.77
C LYS A 258 9.27 -19.90 -8.87
N GLU A 259 9.18 -20.46 -10.07
CA GLU A 259 8.56 -19.80 -11.24
C GLU A 259 7.06 -19.61 -11.02
N ARG A 260 6.38 -20.66 -10.57
CA ARG A 260 4.94 -20.60 -10.27
C ARG A 260 4.63 -19.65 -9.13
N GLY A 261 5.46 -19.64 -8.10
CA GLY A 261 5.25 -18.73 -6.98
C GLY A 261 5.56 -17.28 -7.31
N ALA A 262 6.47 -17.02 -8.25
CA ALA A 262 6.65 -15.69 -8.81
C ALA A 262 5.39 -15.21 -9.55
N ASP A 263 4.81 -16.05 -10.41
CA ASP A 263 3.56 -15.74 -11.12
C ASP A 263 2.39 -15.52 -10.14
N LEU A 264 2.21 -16.42 -9.17
CA LEU A 264 1.12 -16.37 -8.20
C LEU A 264 1.23 -15.15 -7.27
N SER A 265 2.43 -14.84 -6.74
CA SER A 265 2.62 -13.65 -5.90
C SER A 265 2.43 -12.35 -6.67
N TRP A 266 2.90 -12.29 -7.92
CA TRP A 266 2.62 -11.16 -8.82
C TRP A 266 1.12 -10.97 -9.03
N MET A 267 0.41 -12.03 -9.37
CA MET A 267 -1.03 -12.02 -9.61
C MET A 267 -1.82 -11.62 -8.35
N LEU A 268 -1.49 -12.17 -7.18
CA LEU A 268 -2.16 -11.81 -5.93
C LEU A 268 -1.95 -10.33 -5.58
N ASN A 269 -0.75 -9.79 -5.80
CA ASN A 269 -0.53 -8.36 -5.64
C ASN A 269 -1.36 -7.53 -6.64
N ALA A 270 -1.48 -7.97 -7.89
CA ALA A 270 -2.32 -7.30 -8.89
C ALA A 270 -3.81 -7.36 -8.50
N LEU A 271 -4.34 -8.55 -8.22
CA LEU A 271 -5.73 -8.78 -7.83
C LEU A 271 -6.10 -8.00 -6.57
N GLU A 272 -5.24 -7.96 -5.56
CA GLU A 272 -5.52 -7.20 -4.33
C GLU A 272 -5.60 -5.68 -4.57
N THR A 273 -5.08 -5.19 -5.70
CA THR A 273 -5.24 -3.80 -6.12
C THR A 273 -6.68 -3.47 -6.46
N THR A 274 -7.38 -4.40 -7.11
CA THR A 274 -8.70 -4.18 -7.71
C THR A 274 -9.81 -4.88 -6.94
N SER A 275 -9.49 -5.96 -6.22
CA SER A 275 -10.45 -6.78 -5.47
C SER A 275 -10.98 -6.04 -4.25
N GLU A 276 -12.25 -6.26 -3.93
CA GLU A 276 -12.87 -5.79 -2.69
C GLU A 276 -12.55 -6.75 -1.53
N THR A 277 -11.35 -6.64 -0.97
CA THR A 277 -10.92 -7.53 0.12
C THR A 277 -11.37 -7.05 1.50
N ASN A 278 -11.86 -5.81 1.64
CA ASN A 278 -12.10 -5.12 2.94
C ASN A 278 -10.89 -5.10 3.90
N ALA A 279 -9.73 -5.60 3.49
CA ALA A 279 -8.48 -5.56 4.24
C ALA A 279 -7.65 -4.34 3.84
N HIS A 280 -6.72 -3.92 4.70
CA HIS A 280 -5.70 -2.97 4.29
C HIS A 280 -4.66 -3.65 3.38
N ARG A 281 -4.13 -2.88 2.44
CA ARG A 281 -3.01 -3.27 1.58
C ARG A 281 -1.74 -2.54 2.04
N LEU A 282 -1.21 -3.01 3.15
CA LEU A 282 0.00 -2.49 3.79
C LEU A 282 1.09 -3.55 3.81
N GLY A 283 1.41 -4.10 2.65
CA GLY A 283 2.36 -5.20 2.49
C GLY A 283 2.25 -5.80 1.10
N ALA A 284 2.97 -6.90 0.87
CA ALA A 284 3.08 -7.52 -0.44
C ALA A 284 3.09 -9.05 -0.37
N TRP A 285 2.53 -9.69 -1.39
CA TRP A 285 2.74 -11.11 -1.66
C TRP A 285 4.13 -11.33 -2.26
N CYS A 286 4.82 -12.36 -1.78
CA CYS A 286 6.15 -12.73 -2.23
C CYS A 286 6.37 -14.25 -2.13
N LEU A 287 7.51 -14.69 -2.64
CA LEU A 287 8.03 -16.03 -2.34
C LEU A 287 8.54 -16.06 -0.90
N GLY A 288 7.97 -16.95 -0.11
CA GLY A 288 8.43 -17.29 1.23
C GLY A 288 9.68 -18.18 1.22
N PRO A 289 10.24 -18.46 2.40
CA PRO A 289 11.36 -19.38 2.51
C PRO A 289 10.95 -20.78 2.03
N ALA A 290 11.93 -21.51 1.48
CA ALA A 290 11.77 -22.91 1.15
C ALA A 290 11.68 -23.74 2.44
N PRO A 291 10.78 -24.74 2.53
CA PRO A 291 10.73 -25.61 3.68
C PRO A 291 11.99 -26.49 3.76
N PRO A 292 12.40 -26.91 4.98
CA PRO A 292 13.52 -27.83 5.16
C PRO A 292 13.39 -29.08 4.30
N GLY A 293 14.47 -29.47 3.64
CA GLY A 293 14.52 -30.68 2.80
C GLY A 293 13.81 -30.56 1.44
N ARG A 294 13.23 -29.40 1.09
CA ARG A 294 12.60 -29.14 -0.22
C ARG A 294 13.04 -27.77 -0.79
N PRO A 295 14.29 -27.65 -1.28
CA PRO A 295 14.85 -26.37 -1.71
C PRO A 295 14.14 -25.75 -2.93
N ASP A 296 13.50 -26.59 -3.76
CA ASP A 296 12.78 -26.15 -4.97
C ASP A 296 11.31 -25.79 -4.70
N ALA A 297 10.85 -25.91 -3.45
CA ALA A 297 9.49 -25.64 -3.04
C ALA A 297 9.45 -24.37 -2.20
N HIS A 298 8.54 -23.46 -2.47
CA HIS A 298 8.40 -22.19 -1.76
C HIS A 298 6.97 -22.00 -1.29
N SER A 299 6.79 -21.49 -0.08
CA SER A 299 5.48 -21.00 0.37
C SER A 299 5.15 -19.67 -0.31
N ILE A 300 3.87 -19.41 -0.57
CA ILE A 300 3.42 -18.04 -0.87
C ILE A 300 3.20 -17.32 0.45
N THR A 301 3.78 -16.13 0.58
CA THR A 301 3.74 -15.37 1.84
C THR A 301 3.32 -13.94 1.58
N PHE A 302 2.36 -13.42 2.35
CA PHE A 302 2.14 -11.98 2.46
C PHE A 302 3.04 -11.43 3.58
N VAL A 303 3.83 -10.40 3.27
CA VAL A 303 4.75 -9.75 4.21
C VAL A 303 4.32 -8.31 4.44
N SER A 304 4.31 -7.89 5.70
CA SER A 304 4.10 -6.50 6.12
C SER A 304 5.09 -6.15 7.22
N PHE A 305 5.68 -4.96 7.14
CA PHE A 305 6.50 -4.43 8.22
C PHE A 305 5.97 -3.07 8.68
N VAL A 306 5.60 -2.98 9.96
CA VAL A 306 5.13 -1.76 10.60
C VAL A 306 6.28 -1.16 11.42
N PRO A 307 6.79 0.03 11.09
CA PRO A 307 7.91 0.62 11.82
C PRO A 307 7.51 1.03 13.24
N ALA A 308 8.46 1.02 14.17
CA ALA A 308 8.25 1.38 15.58
C ALA A 308 7.48 2.70 15.79
N VAL A 309 7.77 3.71 14.98
CA VAL A 309 7.10 5.03 15.03
C VAL A 309 5.59 4.98 14.76
N ALA A 310 5.11 3.94 14.08
CA ALA A 310 3.71 3.72 13.78
C ALA A 310 2.98 2.90 14.87
N TYR A 311 3.67 2.49 15.94
CA TYR A 311 3.08 1.74 17.04
C TYR A 311 1.86 2.45 17.63
N ARG A 312 0.79 1.66 17.81
CA ARG A 312 -0.39 2.02 18.60
C ARG A 312 -0.89 0.76 19.29
N LYS A 313 -1.34 0.91 20.52
CA LYS A 313 -2.01 -0.17 21.26
C LYS A 313 -3.24 -0.66 20.48
N GLY A 314 -3.39 -1.99 20.37
CA GLY A 314 -4.50 -2.62 19.63
C GLY A 314 -4.35 -2.62 18.10
N LEU A 315 -3.28 -2.02 17.54
CA LEU A 315 -3.06 -2.07 16.10
C LEU A 315 -2.82 -3.49 15.59
N LEU A 316 -2.17 -4.34 16.40
CA LEU A 316 -1.92 -5.73 16.04
C LEU A 316 -3.22 -6.51 15.82
N ASP A 317 -4.26 -6.25 16.62
CA ASP A 317 -5.58 -6.91 16.45
C ASP A 317 -6.14 -6.66 15.04
N VAL A 318 -6.08 -5.41 14.58
CA VAL A 318 -6.54 -5.00 13.24
C VAL A 318 -5.72 -5.69 12.16
N LEU A 319 -4.39 -5.67 12.28
CA LEU A 319 -3.50 -6.28 11.31
C LEU A 319 -3.70 -7.80 11.25
N SER A 320 -3.93 -8.46 12.40
CA SER A 320 -4.25 -9.88 12.44
C SER A 320 -5.62 -10.19 11.79
N MET A 321 -6.61 -9.31 11.95
CA MET A 321 -7.89 -9.43 11.23
C MET A 321 -7.71 -9.26 9.72
N ASP A 322 -6.87 -8.32 9.27
CA ASP A 322 -6.52 -8.18 7.85
C ASP A 322 -5.90 -9.46 7.29
N MET A 323 -5.03 -10.14 8.06
CA MET A 323 -4.45 -11.42 7.63
C MET A 323 -5.52 -12.51 7.52
N ALA A 324 -6.45 -12.59 8.46
CA ALA A 324 -7.54 -13.57 8.40
C ALA A 324 -8.49 -13.34 7.21
N ILE A 325 -8.84 -12.07 6.96
CA ILE A 325 -9.64 -11.66 5.81
C ILE A 325 -8.92 -12.03 4.51
N ARG A 326 -7.61 -11.74 4.44
CA ARG A 326 -6.75 -12.04 3.30
C ARG A 326 -6.63 -13.55 3.05
N THR A 327 -6.52 -14.37 4.10
CA THR A 327 -6.58 -15.85 3.99
C THR A 327 -7.86 -16.31 3.29
N ARG A 328 -9.03 -15.84 3.76
CA ARG A 328 -10.32 -16.21 3.17
C ARG A 328 -10.47 -15.71 1.74
N TRP A 329 -10.01 -14.48 1.46
CA TRP A 329 -10.05 -13.90 0.13
C TRP A 329 -9.21 -14.72 -0.85
N VAL A 330 -7.98 -15.11 -0.48
CA VAL A 330 -7.14 -15.95 -1.35
C VAL A 330 -7.76 -17.33 -1.56
N ALA A 331 -8.31 -17.95 -0.51
CA ALA A 331 -9.01 -19.22 -0.67
C ALA A 331 -10.14 -19.08 -1.71
N HIS A 332 -10.98 -18.06 -1.58
CA HIS A 332 -12.04 -17.80 -2.55
C HIS A 332 -11.51 -17.50 -3.96
N ALA A 333 -10.46 -16.69 -4.09
CA ALA A 333 -9.88 -16.32 -5.38
C ALA A 333 -9.27 -17.52 -6.12
N LEU A 334 -8.72 -18.50 -5.40
CA LEU A 334 -8.12 -19.70 -5.99
C LEU A 334 -9.14 -20.83 -6.23
N LEU A 335 -10.26 -20.86 -5.50
CA LEU A 335 -11.20 -21.98 -5.51
C LEU A 335 -12.58 -21.65 -6.13
N GLY A 336 -12.91 -20.38 -6.30
CA GLY A 336 -14.23 -19.91 -6.75
C GLY A 336 -15.33 -19.98 -5.66
N GLU A 337 -16.57 -19.66 -6.05
CA GLU A 337 -17.75 -19.54 -5.16
C GLU A 337 -18.16 -20.86 -4.48
N GLY A 338 -17.64 -22.01 -4.92
CA GLY A 338 -17.93 -23.33 -4.36
C GLY A 338 -17.07 -23.72 -3.15
N GLY A 339 -16.00 -22.98 -2.86
CA GLY A 339 -15.09 -23.21 -1.73
C GLY A 339 -15.69 -22.77 -0.40
N THR A 340 -16.80 -23.39 0.01
CA THR A 340 -17.31 -23.27 1.38
C THR A 340 -16.73 -24.39 2.26
N LYS A 341 -16.98 -24.34 3.58
CA LYS A 341 -16.52 -25.25 4.66
C LYS A 341 -16.66 -26.78 4.40
N ALA A 342 -17.07 -27.23 3.21
CA ALA A 342 -17.35 -28.60 2.84
C ALA A 342 -16.41 -29.19 1.77
N SER A 343 -15.48 -28.42 1.21
CA SER A 343 -14.49 -28.99 0.27
C SER A 343 -13.51 -29.89 1.01
N THR A 344 -13.35 -31.12 0.52
CA THR A 344 -12.38 -32.07 1.07
C THR A 344 -10.95 -31.58 0.81
N PRO A 345 -9.96 -31.95 1.66
CA PRO A 345 -8.55 -31.66 1.40
C PRO A 345 -8.07 -32.12 0.01
N GLU A 346 -8.66 -33.17 -0.57
CA GLU A 346 -8.34 -33.65 -1.92
C GLU A 346 -8.91 -32.77 -3.04
N GLU A 347 -10.18 -32.33 -2.94
CA GLU A 347 -10.76 -31.35 -3.86
C GLU A 347 -9.98 -30.03 -3.84
N PHE A 348 -9.48 -29.66 -2.65
CA PHE A 348 -8.62 -28.51 -2.48
C PHE A 348 -7.22 -28.70 -3.09
N ALA A 349 -6.59 -29.85 -2.87
CA ALA A 349 -5.30 -30.18 -3.49
C ALA A 349 -5.40 -30.17 -5.02
N GLU A 350 -6.54 -30.64 -5.56
CA GLU A 350 -6.84 -30.59 -6.98
C GLU A 350 -7.11 -29.15 -7.47
N ALA A 351 -7.89 -28.36 -6.75
CA ALA A 351 -8.14 -26.96 -7.08
C ALA A 351 -6.86 -26.11 -6.98
N LEU A 352 -5.98 -26.36 -6.02
CA LEU A 352 -4.64 -25.76 -5.96
C LEU A 352 -3.74 -26.21 -7.10
N ARG A 353 -3.77 -27.50 -7.46
CA ARG A 353 -3.05 -27.99 -8.64
C ARG A 353 -3.53 -27.25 -9.88
N ARG A 354 -4.85 -27.16 -10.11
CA ARG A 354 -5.49 -26.41 -11.21
C ARG A 354 -5.20 -24.91 -11.15
N ALA A 355 -5.30 -24.28 -9.98
CA ALA A 355 -4.98 -22.87 -9.82
C ALA A 355 -3.49 -22.57 -10.04
N SER A 356 -2.64 -23.59 -9.88
CA SER A 356 -1.21 -23.56 -10.23
C SER A 356 -0.91 -24.03 -11.66
N GLU A 357 -1.92 -24.47 -12.43
CA GLU A 357 -1.76 -24.84 -13.84
C GLU A 357 -1.69 -23.57 -14.71
N PRO A 358 -0.89 -23.57 -15.79
CA PRO A 358 -0.73 -22.42 -16.67
C PRO A 358 -2.05 -21.86 -17.22
N GLN A 359 -3.02 -22.73 -17.48
CA GLN A 359 -4.32 -22.36 -18.06
C GLN A 359 -5.17 -21.51 -17.11
N HIS A 360 -5.17 -21.84 -15.80
CA HIS A 360 -5.92 -21.07 -14.82
C HIS A 360 -5.25 -19.75 -14.48
N LEU A 361 -3.91 -19.72 -14.44
CA LEU A 361 -3.15 -18.47 -14.33
C LEU A 361 -3.44 -17.55 -15.52
N GLU A 362 -3.64 -18.10 -16.71
CA GLU A 362 -4.05 -17.33 -17.90
C GLU A 362 -5.49 -16.80 -17.79
N GLN A 363 -6.43 -17.61 -17.31
CA GLN A 363 -7.81 -17.14 -17.04
C GLN A 363 -7.85 -15.99 -16.02
N LEU A 364 -7.07 -16.09 -14.94
CA LEU A 364 -6.97 -15.02 -13.95
C LEU A 364 -6.29 -13.77 -14.53
N ARG A 365 -5.35 -13.92 -15.48
CA ARG A 365 -4.79 -12.79 -16.24
C ARG A 365 -5.83 -12.14 -17.14
N GLU A 366 -6.65 -12.92 -17.83
CA GLU A 366 -7.75 -12.38 -18.65
C GLU A 366 -8.72 -11.54 -17.79
N VAL A 367 -9.07 -12.02 -16.58
CA VAL A 367 -9.89 -11.23 -15.62
C VAL A 367 -9.20 -9.92 -15.24
N LEU A 368 -7.89 -9.94 -14.97
CA LEU A 368 -7.10 -8.73 -14.69
C LEU A 368 -7.05 -7.78 -15.90
N GLN A 369 -7.01 -8.32 -17.12
CA GLN A 369 -6.96 -7.56 -18.37
C GLN A 369 -8.31 -6.92 -18.72
N VAL A 370 -9.43 -7.60 -18.49
CA VAL A 370 -10.78 -7.01 -18.63
C VAL A 370 -10.98 -5.85 -17.66
N GLY A 371 -10.52 -6.00 -16.42
CA GLY A 371 -10.46 -4.88 -15.48
C GLY A 371 -9.54 -3.74 -15.96
N SER A 372 -8.58 -4.02 -16.84
CA SER A 372 -7.57 -3.07 -17.36
C SER A 372 -8.15 -2.14 -18.38
N GLU A 373 -8.95 -2.67 -19.28
CA GLU A 373 -9.63 -1.86 -20.29
C GLU A 373 -10.59 -0.86 -19.65
N ALA A 374 -11.31 -1.27 -18.60
CA ALA A 374 -12.21 -0.39 -17.86
C ALA A 374 -11.48 0.75 -17.12
N ILE A 375 -10.37 0.45 -16.45
CA ILE A 375 -9.58 1.45 -15.69
C ILE A 375 -8.74 2.33 -16.62
N GLN A 376 -8.24 1.82 -17.74
CA GLN A 376 -7.53 2.62 -18.75
C GLN A 376 -8.45 3.64 -19.42
N ALA A 377 -9.72 3.29 -19.64
CA ALA A 377 -10.72 4.24 -20.11
C ALA A 377 -10.91 5.39 -19.11
N GLU A 378 -11.06 5.10 -17.80
CA GLU A 378 -11.13 6.13 -16.75
C GLU A 378 -9.85 6.96 -16.64
N ALA A 379 -8.67 6.35 -16.79
CA ALA A 379 -7.39 7.04 -16.72
C ALA A 379 -7.16 7.97 -17.93
N ALA A 380 -7.59 7.57 -19.12
CA ALA A 380 -7.53 8.40 -20.32
C ALA A 380 -8.48 9.60 -20.21
N GLU A 381 -9.69 9.39 -19.68
CA GLU A 381 -10.64 10.45 -19.36
C GLU A 381 -10.05 11.43 -18.33
N HIS A 382 -9.45 10.92 -17.27
CA HIS A 382 -8.78 11.72 -16.24
C HIS A 382 -7.57 12.51 -16.79
N ALA A 383 -6.75 11.92 -17.66
CA ALA A 383 -5.63 12.62 -18.29
C ALA A 383 -6.12 13.81 -19.16
N ALA A 384 -7.24 13.61 -19.88
CA ALA A 384 -7.88 14.67 -20.64
C ALA A 384 -8.48 15.76 -19.73
N GLU A 385 -9.10 15.39 -18.60
CA GLU A 385 -9.59 16.33 -17.60
C GLU A 385 -8.47 17.13 -16.93
N VAL A 386 -7.36 16.49 -16.57
CA VAL A 386 -6.19 17.16 -15.99
C VAL A 386 -5.58 18.15 -16.97
N GLN A 387 -5.49 17.79 -18.26
CA GLN A 387 -5.04 18.70 -19.31
C GLN A 387 -5.98 19.91 -19.43
N LYS A 388 -7.29 19.68 -19.45
CA LYS A 388 -8.32 20.72 -19.52
C LYS A 388 -8.35 21.62 -18.27
N ALA A 389 -8.19 21.05 -17.08
CA ALA A 389 -8.10 21.78 -15.83
C ALA A 389 -6.83 22.64 -15.79
N GLY A 390 -5.70 22.13 -16.29
CA GLY A 390 -4.46 22.88 -16.46
C GLY A 390 -4.59 24.05 -17.45
N GLU A 391 -5.41 23.92 -18.49
CA GLU A 391 -5.75 25.02 -19.40
C GLU A 391 -6.66 26.07 -18.75
N LEU A 392 -7.68 25.62 -18.00
CA LEU A 392 -8.57 26.50 -17.23
C LEU A 392 -7.81 27.28 -16.15
N TRP A 393 -6.86 26.63 -15.47
CA TRP A 393 -5.99 27.28 -14.50
C TRP A 393 -5.08 28.34 -15.15
N ARG A 394 -4.55 28.07 -16.34
CA ARG A 394 -3.75 29.04 -17.11
C ARG A 394 -4.56 30.27 -17.57
N ARG A 395 -5.87 30.14 -17.72
CA ARG A 395 -6.78 31.23 -18.11
C ARG A 395 -7.32 32.02 -16.91
N ARG A 396 -7.10 31.56 -15.68
CA ARG A 396 -7.59 32.26 -14.49
C ARG A 396 -6.71 33.48 -14.23
N PRO A 397 -7.28 34.70 -14.12
CA PRO A 397 -6.49 35.86 -13.71
C PRO A 397 -5.88 35.59 -12.34
N ALA A 398 -4.56 35.84 -12.21
CA ALA A 398 -3.85 35.64 -10.97
C ALA A 398 -4.55 36.42 -9.84
N PRO A 399 -4.82 35.78 -8.68
CA PRO A 399 -5.56 36.43 -7.60
C PRO A 399 -4.78 37.65 -7.09
N GLU A 400 -5.47 38.78 -6.95
CA GLU A 400 -4.88 40.04 -6.45
C GLU A 400 -4.43 39.94 -4.98
N THR A 401 -4.94 38.94 -4.27
CA THR A 401 -4.57 38.64 -2.88
C THR A 401 -4.48 37.13 -2.66
N VAL A 402 -3.43 36.69 -1.97
CA VAL A 402 -3.25 35.32 -1.47
C VAL A 402 -3.08 35.33 0.04
N GLN A 403 -3.37 34.22 0.73
CA GLN A 403 -3.12 34.16 2.17
C GLN A 403 -1.70 33.66 2.48
N CYS A 404 -1.15 34.18 3.57
CA CYS A 404 0.06 33.62 4.16
C CYS A 404 -0.22 32.18 4.61
N TRP A 405 0.56 31.21 4.15
CA TRP A 405 0.31 29.80 4.48
C TRP A 405 0.47 29.50 5.98
N ALA A 406 1.33 30.25 6.68
CA ALA A 406 1.59 30.07 8.10
C ALA A 406 0.53 30.74 8.99
N CYS A 407 0.23 32.02 8.76
CA CYS A 407 -0.63 32.81 9.68
C CYS A 407 -1.95 33.29 9.08
N ARG A 408 -2.27 32.88 7.84
CA ARG A 408 -3.47 33.23 7.09
C ARG A 408 -3.68 34.73 6.80
N ALA A 409 -2.71 35.59 7.14
CA ALA A 409 -2.77 37.01 6.81
C ALA A 409 -2.81 37.22 5.29
N PRO A 410 -3.66 38.14 4.77
CA PRO A 410 -3.70 38.44 3.35
C PRO A 410 -2.37 39.06 2.90
N LEU A 411 -1.91 38.67 1.71
CA LEU A 411 -0.75 39.19 1.00
C LEU A 411 -1.21 39.65 -0.38
N THR A 412 -0.93 40.91 -0.72
CA THR A 412 -1.28 41.47 -2.02
C THR A 412 -0.30 41.00 -3.10
N VAL A 413 -0.84 40.53 -4.22
CA VAL A 413 -0.09 40.16 -5.42
C VAL A 413 -0.09 41.36 -6.36
N THR A 414 1.02 42.06 -6.41
CA THR A 414 1.25 43.19 -7.32
C THR A 414 2.02 42.71 -8.56
N ALA A 415 2.09 43.54 -9.60
CA ALA A 415 2.93 43.25 -10.77
C ALA A 415 4.41 43.00 -10.39
N GLU A 416 4.89 43.65 -9.33
CA GLU A 416 6.28 43.56 -8.87
C GLU A 416 6.55 42.33 -8.00
N THR A 417 5.54 41.85 -7.27
CA THR A 417 5.67 40.73 -6.32
C THR A 417 5.22 39.39 -6.93
N ARG A 418 4.48 39.43 -8.05
CA ARG A 418 4.02 38.27 -8.81
C ARG A 418 5.19 37.36 -9.20
N GLY A 419 5.05 36.06 -8.90
CA GLY A 419 6.10 35.07 -9.13
C GLY A 419 7.35 35.18 -8.24
N LYS A 420 7.40 36.10 -7.27
CA LYS A 420 8.53 36.28 -6.34
C LYS A 420 8.21 35.71 -4.95
N LYS A 421 9.26 35.38 -4.19
CA LYS A 421 9.14 35.07 -2.76
C LYS A 421 9.01 36.36 -1.97
N VAL A 422 7.89 36.55 -1.27
CA VAL A 422 7.66 37.69 -0.38
C VAL A 422 7.65 37.24 1.08
N LYS A 423 8.07 38.12 1.98
CA LYS A 423 8.01 37.89 3.42
C LYS A 423 6.65 38.35 3.94
N CYS A 424 5.93 37.48 4.66
CA CYS A 424 4.69 37.87 5.31
C CYS A 424 4.96 38.95 6.36
N PRO A 425 4.26 40.10 6.32
CA PRO A 425 4.48 41.18 7.28
C PRO A 425 4.05 40.81 8.69
N ARG A 426 3.15 39.83 8.85
CA ARG A 426 2.63 39.41 10.15
C ARG A 426 3.51 38.41 10.89
N CYS A 427 3.99 37.37 10.20
CA CYS A 427 4.74 36.28 10.85
C CYS A 427 6.15 36.09 10.31
N GLY A 428 6.58 36.88 9.33
CA GLY A 428 7.92 36.81 8.76
C GLY A 428 8.19 35.61 7.83
N THR A 429 7.21 34.72 7.62
CA THR A 429 7.33 33.56 6.73
C THR A 429 7.52 34.00 5.28
N LYS A 430 8.52 33.45 4.59
CA LYS A 430 8.71 33.66 3.14
C LYS A 430 7.82 32.69 2.35
N GLN A 431 7.09 33.19 1.36
CA GLN A 431 6.31 32.35 0.44
C GLN A 431 6.33 32.90 -0.97
N ALA A 432 6.25 32.03 -1.97
CA ALA A 432 6.11 32.44 -3.37
C ALA A 432 4.69 32.95 -3.64
N LEU A 433 4.57 34.09 -4.32
CA LEU A 433 3.29 34.53 -4.87
C LEU A 433 3.06 33.89 -6.24
N PRO A 434 1.79 33.62 -6.62
CA PRO A 434 1.46 33.06 -7.93
C PRO A 434 2.00 33.94 -9.07
N ARG A 435 2.30 33.31 -10.21
CA ARG A 435 2.71 33.99 -11.45
C ARG A 435 1.52 34.53 -12.22
#